data_AF-A0A5D2LDV2-F1
#
_entry.id   AF-A0A5D2LDV2-F1
#
_cell.length_a   1.000
_cell.length_b   1.000
_cell.length_c   1.000
_cell.angle_alpha   90.00
_cell.angle_beta   90.00
_cell.angle_gamma   90.00
#
_symmetry.space_group_name_H-M   'P 1'
#
loop_
_entity.id
_entity.type
_entity.pdbx_description
1 polymer ?
#
loop_
_entity_poly.entity_id
_entity_poly.type
_entity_poly.pdbx_seq_one_letter_code
_entity_poly.pdbx_strand_id
1 'polypeptide(L)'
;MCPPAMALTNDDEFQKGVKHLFENGVSKLPNKYILPISDRPKVDKEHPNAAKSSLKLPVIDFGELQGPNRSQVLNSLSSACEEYGFFQVVNHGIPIEAIRSMIDVSTRFFGLPYEERAKYMSSDMTSPVRYGTSLNQRKDSVFCWRDFLKLVCHPLSDVLPHWPSCPMDFKEVAATYARETKWLFIRITEAILESLGLWGATTEEKTEEDDEILKQFHDGSQLMVNCFPPCPEPDLTLGMPPHSDYGFLTLLLQDEVEGLQIQYKGKWITVEPMPNSFVVNVGDHLEIFSNGRYKSVLHRVFVNPAKARLSVASLHSLPFYCMVGPSPKLIDQVNPRRYKDTDFATFLEYISSCEPKKKNFLESRKLT
;
A
#
# COMPACT_ATOMS: atom_id res chain seq x y z
N MET A 1 10.18 -5.84 -40.94
CA MET A 1 10.93 -4.59 -40.74
C MET A 1 10.67 -4.13 -39.33
N CYS A 2 11.67 -4.14 -38.45
CA CYS A 2 11.54 -3.57 -37.10
C CYS A 2 11.30 -2.05 -37.23
N PRO A 3 10.40 -1.45 -36.43
CA PRO A 3 10.31 0.00 -36.39
C PRO A 3 11.60 0.57 -35.80
N PRO A 4 12.04 1.75 -36.25
CA PRO A 4 13.23 2.39 -35.72
C PRO A 4 12.99 2.81 -34.26
N ALA A 5 13.97 2.56 -33.40
CA ALA A 5 13.97 3.04 -32.02
C ALA A 5 13.99 4.58 -32.04
N MET A 6 12.88 5.21 -31.62
CA MET A 6 12.88 6.65 -31.37
C MET A 6 13.63 6.94 -30.08
N ALA A 7 14.64 7.80 -30.16
CA ALA A 7 15.14 8.50 -28.99
C ALA A 7 14.05 9.49 -28.56
N LEU A 8 13.43 9.25 -27.40
CA LEU A 8 12.40 10.11 -26.83
C LEU A 8 13.06 11.42 -26.35
N THR A 9 12.88 12.51 -27.11
CA THR A 9 13.50 13.82 -26.83
C THR A 9 12.52 14.89 -26.33
N ASN A 10 11.25 14.56 -26.04
CA ASN A 10 10.29 15.52 -25.49
C ASN A 10 10.04 15.25 -24.01
N ASP A 11 10.27 16.27 -23.18
CA ASP A 11 10.04 16.23 -21.73
C ASP A 11 8.56 15.95 -21.36
N ASP A 12 7.63 16.10 -22.31
CA ASP A 12 6.21 15.80 -22.07
C ASP A 12 5.87 14.31 -22.14
N GLU A 13 6.71 13.46 -22.75
CA GLU A 13 6.41 12.03 -22.95
C GLU A 13 6.40 11.25 -21.63
N PHE A 14 7.29 11.56 -20.68
CA PHE A 14 7.30 10.88 -19.38
C PHE A 14 6.11 11.25 -18.50
N GLN A 15 5.45 12.39 -18.75
CA GLN A 15 4.24 12.79 -18.04
C GLN A 15 3.03 11.91 -18.39
N LYS A 16 3.06 11.27 -19.56
CA LYS A 16 2.01 10.33 -20.02
C LYS A 16 2.05 8.97 -19.30
N GLY A 17 3.12 8.71 -18.55
CA GLY A 17 3.25 7.53 -17.69
C GLY A 17 3.99 6.36 -18.31
N VAL A 18 4.41 5.43 -17.45
CA VAL A 18 5.36 4.37 -17.79
C VAL A 18 4.76 3.32 -18.70
N LYS A 19 3.44 3.09 -18.63
CA LYS A 19 2.74 2.20 -19.54
C LYS A 19 2.76 2.76 -20.96
N HIS A 20 2.57 4.08 -21.11
CA HIS A 20 2.66 4.74 -22.42
C HIS A 20 4.08 4.63 -23.00
N LEU A 21 5.11 4.89 -22.18
CA LEU A 21 6.51 4.73 -22.61
C LEU A 21 6.81 3.29 -23.05
N PHE A 22 6.34 2.30 -22.28
CA PHE A 22 6.50 0.89 -22.60
C PHE A 22 5.81 0.51 -23.92
N GLU A 23 4.56 0.93 -24.12
CA GLU A 23 3.79 0.68 -25.35
C GLU A 23 4.43 1.30 -26.60
N ASN A 24 5.15 2.40 -26.44
CA ASN A 24 5.89 3.07 -27.52
C ASN A 24 7.33 2.55 -27.69
N GLY A 25 7.68 1.42 -27.08
CA GLY A 25 8.94 0.71 -27.36
C GLY A 25 10.17 1.32 -26.70
N VAL A 26 10.02 1.90 -25.50
CA VAL A 26 11.17 2.37 -24.71
C VAL A 26 12.20 1.26 -24.51
N SER A 27 13.43 1.49 -24.98
CA SER A 27 14.54 0.52 -24.91
C SER A 27 15.62 0.91 -23.90
N LYS A 28 15.59 2.15 -23.41
CA LYS A 28 16.46 2.68 -22.36
C LYS A 28 15.67 3.58 -21.42
N LEU A 29 16.04 3.59 -20.15
CA LEU A 29 15.36 4.39 -19.15
C LEU A 29 15.62 5.88 -19.40
N PRO A 30 14.56 6.73 -19.48
CA PRO A 30 14.77 8.17 -19.51
C PRO A 30 15.43 8.64 -18.21
N ASN A 31 16.29 9.65 -18.30
CA ASN A 31 17.04 10.20 -17.14
C ASN A 31 16.14 10.55 -15.95
N LYS A 32 14.89 10.93 -16.22
CA LYS A 32 13.89 11.27 -15.20
C LYS A 32 13.53 10.09 -14.27
N TYR A 33 13.76 8.85 -14.69
CA TYR A 33 13.49 7.63 -13.89
C TYR A 33 14.75 7.02 -13.27
N ILE A 34 15.93 7.55 -13.59
CA ILE A 34 17.21 7.02 -13.09
C ILE A 34 17.45 7.54 -11.68
N LEU A 35 17.53 6.62 -10.71
CA LEU A 35 17.85 6.94 -9.33
C LEU A 35 19.31 7.40 -9.18
N PRO A 36 19.59 8.29 -8.20
CA PRO A 36 20.95 8.55 -7.75
C PRO A 36 21.66 7.25 -7.37
N ILE A 37 22.98 7.19 -7.56
CA ILE A 37 23.76 5.96 -7.33
C ILE A 37 23.54 5.38 -5.92
N SER A 38 23.40 6.23 -4.90
CA SER A 38 23.15 5.82 -3.51
C SER A 38 21.82 5.11 -3.30
N ASP A 39 20.83 5.40 -4.15
CA ASP A 39 19.43 5.02 -3.97
C ASP A 39 19.02 3.87 -4.91
N ARG A 40 19.89 3.53 -5.87
CA ARG A 40 19.66 2.41 -6.79
C ARG A 40 19.53 1.08 -6.03
N PRO A 41 18.71 0.14 -6.54
CA PRO A 41 18.66 -1.20 -6.00
C PRO A 41 20.08 -1.81 -6.00
N LYS A 42 20.62 -2.09 -4.82
CA LYS A 42 21.88 -2.84 -4.71
C LYS A 42 21.60 -4.28 -5.12
N VAL A 43 21.93 -4.62 -6.36
CA VAL A 43 22.05 -6.02 -6.78
C VAL A 43 23.34 -6.54 -6.15
N ASP A 44 23.22 -7.50 -5.25
CA ASP A 44 24.38 -8.12 -4.61
C ASP A 44 25.10 -9.00 -5.66
N LYS A 45 26.00 -8.38 -6.44
CA LYS A 45 26.66 -9.02 -7.60
C LYS A 45 27.60 -10.16 -7.18
N GLU A 46 28.08 -10.16 -5.94
CA GLU A 46 28.96 -11.20 -5.40
C GLU A 46 28.18 -12.43 -4.93
N HIS A 47 26.91 -12.25 -4.56
CA HIS A 47 26.01 -13.31 -4.12
C HIS A 47 24.61 -13.13 -4.73
N PRO A 48 24.39 -13.53 -6.00
CA PRO A 48 23.06 -13.45 -6.63
C PRO A 48 21.97 -14.25 -5.87
N ASN A 49 22.36 -15.18 -4.97
CA ASN A 49 21.48 -15.89 -4.07
C ASN A 49 21.27 -15.22 -2.69
N ALA A 50 22.00 -14.17 -2.31
CA ALA A 50 21.72 -13.39 -1.09
C ALA A 50 20.44 -12.55 -1.25
N ALA A 51 20.12 -12.16 -2.49
CA ALA A 51 18.80 -11.63 -2.87
C ALA A 51 17.66 -12.67 -2.73
N LYS A 52 17.98 -13.95 -2.48
CA LYS A 52 17.03 -15.03 -2.17
C LYS A 52 16.98 -15.38 -0.67
N SER A 53 17.41 -14.50 0.24
CA SER A 53 16.92 -14.63 1.61
C SER A 53 15.45 -14.21 1.61
N SER A 54 14.56 -15.08 1.14
CA SER A 54 13.13 -14.86 1.25
C SER A 54 12.75 -15.06 2.71
N LEU A 55 12.32 -13.98 3.34
CA LEU A 55 11.69 -14.08 4.64
C LEU A 55 10.26 -14.55 4.39
N LYS A 56 9.92 -15.72 4.92
CA LYS A 56 8.52 -16.11 5.04
C LYS A 56 7.90 -15.25 6.11
N LEU A 57 7.12 -14.25 5.66
CA LEU A 57 6.30 -13.46 6.57
C LEU A 57 5.41 -14.39 7.40
N PRO A 58 5.09 -14.03 8.65
CA PRO A 58 4.09 -14.74 9.44
C PRO A 58 2.79 -14.89 8.64
N VAL A 59 2.21 -16.08 8.67
CA VAL A 59 0.92 -16.38 8.04
C VAL A 59 -0.13 -16.42 9.14
N ILE A 60 -1.15 -15.57 9.01
CA ILE A 60 -2.30 -15.50 9.90
C ILE A 60 -3.47 -16.18 9.20
N ASP A 61 -3.89 -17.31 9.75
CA ASP A 61 -5.13 -17.97 9.34
C ASP A 61 -6.32 -17.24 9.94
N PHE A 62 -7.02 -16.48 9.09
CA PHE A 62 -8.16 -15.69 9.52
C PHE A 62 -9.37 -16.55 9.89
N GLY A 63 -9.51 -17.75 9.32
CA GLY A 63 -10.58 -18.69 9.68
C GLY A 63 -10.48 -19.13 11.14
N GLU A 64 -9.25 -19.31 11.64
CA GLU A 64 -8.95 -19.70 13.01
C GLU A 64 -9.21 -18.59 14.04
N LEU A 65 -9.33 -17.32 13.64
CA LEU A 65 -9.76 -16.24 14.53
C LEU A 65 -11.21 -16.41 15.02
N GLN A 66 -12.04 -17.14 14.27
CA GLN A 66 -13.43 -17.43 14.62
C GLN A 66 -13.58 -18.76 15.39
N GLY A 67 -12.47 -19.47 15.63
CA GLY A 67 -12.45 -20.81 16.20
C GLY A 67 -11.82 -20.87 17.61
N PRO A 68 -11.64 -22.09 18.16
CA PRO A 68 -11.03 -22.31 19.47
C PRO A 68 -9.56 -21.86 19.55
N ASN A 69 -8.90 -21.68 18.40
CA ASN A 69 -7.50 -21.26 18.32
C ASN A 69 -7.31 -19.73 18.36
N ARG A 70 -8.39 -18.93 18.55
CA ARG A 70 -8.36 -17.46 18.51
C ARG A 70 -7.19 -16.87 19.31
N SER A 71 -6.99 -17.29 20.57
CA SER A 71 -5.91 -16.75 21.42
C SER A 71 -4.51 -16.98 20.84
N GLN A 72 -4.27 -18.14 20.23
CA GLN A 72 -2.99 -18.42 19.56
C GLN A 72 -2.80 -17.55 18.32
N VAL A 73 -3.87 -17.36 17.54
CA VAL A 73 -3.83 -16.51 16.35
C VAL A 73 -3.62 -15.04 16.73
N LEU A 74 -4.26 -14.55 17.80
CA LEU A 74 -4.04 -13.20 18.33
C LEU A 74 -2.59 -12.98 18.79
N ASN A 75 -1.99 -13.95 19.46
CA ASN A 75 -0.58 -13.89 19.84
C ASN A 75 0.34 -13.86 18.62
N SER A 76 0.01 -14.65 17.59
CA SER A 76 0.76 -14.67 16.32
C SER A 76 0.62 -13.35 15.56
N LEU A 77 -0.58 -12.77 15.54
CA LEU A 77 -0.87 -11.46 14.95
C LEU A 77 -0.11 -10.35 15.69
N SER A 78 -0.15 -10.33 17.02
CA SER A 78 0.61 -9.35 17.81
C SER A 78 2.11 -9.45 17.52
N SER A 79 2.65 -10.66 17.52
CA SER A 79 4.07 -10.91 17.23
C SER A 79 4.43 -10.45 15.81
N ALA A 80 3.56 -10.70 14.83
CA ALA A 80 3.77 -10.25 13.46
C ALA A 80 3.79 -8.73 13.34
N CYS A 81 2.84 -8.05 13.99
CA CYS A 81 2.79 -6.59 14.03
C CYS A 81 3.97 -5.96 14.77
N GLU A 82 4.47 -6.57 15.85
CA GLU A 82 5.58 -6.05 16.65
C GLU A 82 6.96 -6.32 16.02
N GLU A 83 7.17 -7.50 15.44
CA GLU A 83 8.49 -7.89 14.91
C GLU A 83 8.67 -7.51 13.44
N TYR A 84 7.63 -7.70 12.62
CA TYR A 84 7.72 -7.58 11.16
C TYR A 84 6.98 -6.35 10.62
N GLY A 85 5.90 -5.93 11.28
CA GLY A 85 4.98 -4.93 10.73
C GLY A 85 4.22 -5.39 9.49
N PHE A 86 4.43 -6.64 9.08
CA PHE A 86 3.92 -7.28 7.86
C PHE A 86 3.56 -8.73 8.16
N PHE A 87 2.47 -9.21 7.55
CA PHE A 87 2.04 -10.60 7.61
C PHE A 87 1.24 -10.96 6.36
N GLN A 88 1.01 -12.25 6.15
CA GLN A 88 0.12 -12.74 5.11
C GLN A 88 -1.15 -13.27 5.74
N VAL A 89 -2.31 -12.97 5.16
CA VAL A 89 -3.60 -13.46 5.63
C VAL A 89 -4.16 -14.46 4.64
N VAL A 90 -4.49 -15.65 5.14
CA VAL A 90 -5.14 -16.75 4.39
C VAL A 90 -6.50 -17.05 5.01
N ASN A 91 -7.35 -17.80 4.30
CA ASN A 91 -8.70 -18.15 4.74
C ASN A 91 -9.51 -16.92 5.17
N HIS A 92 -9.29 -15.80 4.48
CA HIS A 92 -9.80 -14.46 4.82
C HIS A 92 -11.31 -14.26 4.54
N GLY A 93 -12.02 -15.26 4.03
CA GLY A 93 -13.46 -15.18 3.77
C GLY A 93 -13.89 -14.40 2.52
N ILE A 94 -13.05 -13.51 1.98
CA ILE A 94 -13.34 -12.83 0.69
C ILE A 94 -13.46 -13.84 -0.46
N PRO A 95 -14.54 -13.82 -1.25
CA PRO A 95 -14.71 -14.71 -2.40
C PRO A 95 -13.57 -14.59 -3.42
N ILE A 96 -13.09 -15.73 -3.91
CA ILE A 96 -12.00 -15.80 -4.89
C ILE A 96 -12.38 -15.07 -6.19
N GLU A 97 -13.65 -15.12 -6.55
CA GLU A 97 -14.22 -14.43 -7.71
C GLU A 97 -14.03 -12.91 -7.59
N ALA A 98 -14.27 -12.32 -6.42
CA ALA A 98 -14.06 -10.88 -6.20
C ALA A 98 -12.58 -10.49 -6.39
N ILE A 99 -11.65 -11.33 -5.91
CA ILE A 99 -10.21 -11.14 -6.09
C ILE A 99 -9.82 -11.23 -7.57
N ARG A 100 -10.25 -12.29 -8.27
CA ARG A 100 -9.95 -12.52 -9.69
C ARG A 100 -10.53 -11.42 -10.57
N SER A 101 -11.79 -11.05 -10.36
CA SER A 101 -12.46 -9.99 -11.11
C SER A 101 -11.76 -8.64 -10.91
N MET A 102 -11.30 -8.33 -9.68
CA MET A 102 -10.59 -7.08 -9.44
C MET A 102 -9.25 -7.00 -10.20
N ILE A 103 -8.49 -8.10 -10.24
CA ILE A 103 -7.23 -8.18 -11.03
C ILE A 103 -7.51 -8.08 -12.52
N ASP A 104 -8.52 -8.79 -13.02
CA ASP A 104 -8.91 -8.78 -14.43
C ASP A 104 -9.35 -7.38 -14.89
N VAL A 105 -10.28 -6.74 -14.18
CA VAL A 105 -10.80 -5.42 -14.57
C VAL A 105 -9.75 -4.33 -14.47
N SER A 106 -8.85 -4.44 -13.49
CA SER A 106 -7.68 -3.57 -13.37
C SER A 106 -6.71 -3.76 -14.54
N THR A 107 -6.43 -5.00 -14.93
CA THR A 107 -5.60 -5.32 -16.09
C THR A 107 -6.18 -4.73 -17.36
N ARG A 108 -7.50 -4.88 -17.57
CA ARG A 108 -8.21 -4.29 -18.70
C ARG A 108 -8.19 -2.76 -18.68
N PHE A 109 -8.35 -2.11 -17.52
CA PHE A 109 -8.22 -0.66 -17.38
C PHE A 109 -6.83 -0.17 -17.82
N PHE A 110 -5.74 -0.80 -17.34
CA PHE A 110 -4.38 -0.43 -17.76
C PHE A 110 -4.04 -0.83 -19.20
N GLY A 111 -4.85 -1.69 -19.82
CA GLY A 111 -4.80 -2.04 -21.24
C GLY A 111 -5.57 -1.07 -22.15
N LEU A 112 -6.31 -0.10 -21.60
CA LEU A 112 -7.00 0.92 -22.40
C LEU A 112 -6.01 1.86 -23.09
N PRO A 113 -6.41 2.47 -24.22
CA PRO A 113 -5.67 3.56 -24.83
C PRO A 113 -5.32 4.65 -23.82
N TYR A 114 -4.18 5.31 -24.03
CA TYR A 114 -3.71 6.36 -23.13
C TYR A 114 -4.79 7.43 -22.90
N GLU A 115 -5.49 7.84 -23.96
CA GLU A 115 -6.52 8.88 -23.95
C GLU A 115 -7.68 8.54 -23.00
N GLU A 116 -8.03 7.26 -22.88
CA GLU A 116 -9.08 6.80 -21.96
C GLU A 116 -8.62 6.84 -20.50
N ARG A 117 -7.37 6.46 -20.23
CA ARG A 117 -6.77 6.52 -18.89
C ARG A 117 -6.50 7.97 -18.46
N ALA A 118 -6.08 8.81 -19.41
CA ALA A 118 -5.71 10.20 -19.20
C ALA A 118 -6.86 11.07 -18.69
N LYS A 119 -8.12 10.68 -18.95
CA LYS A 119 -9.33 11.34 -18.40
C LYS A 119 -9.32 11.45 -16.88
N TYR A 120 -8.61 10.56 -16.21
CA TYR A 120 -8.52 10.52 -14.75
C TYR A 120 -7.22 11.14 -14.21
N MET A 121 -6.34 11.69 -15.06
CA MET A 121 -5.12 12.34 -14.59
C MET A 121 -5.42 13.58 -13.78
N SER A 122 -4.88 13.65 -12.57
CA SER A 122 -5.03 14.81 -11.70
C SER A 122 -3.77 15.01 -10.86
N SER A 123 -3.39 16.27 -10.65
CA SER A 123 -2.38 16.65 -9.65
C SER A 123 -2.98 16.95 -8.29
N ASP A 124 -4.31 17.04 -8.21
CA ASP A 124 -5.02 17.26 -6.96
C ASP A 124 -5.13 15.95 -6.17
N MET A 125 -4.50 15.93 -5.00
CA MET A 125 -4.45 14.79 -4.10
C MET A 125 -5.81 14.49 -3.45
N THR A 126 -6.71 15.47 -3.42
CA THR A 126 -8.05 15.37 -2.83
C THR A 126 -9.09 14.83 -3.81
N SER A 127 -8.76 14.76 -5.11
CA SER A 127 -9.65 14.24 -6.15
C SER A 127 -10.14 12.82 -5.81
N PRO A 128 -11.45 12.53 -5.98
CA PRO A 128 -12.03 11.22 -5.64
C PRO A 128 -11.46 10.08 -6.50
N VAL A 129 -11.01 10.41 -7.70
CA VAL A 129 -10.30 9.51 -8.62
C VAL A 129 -9.07 10.21 -9.13
N ARG A 130 -7.95 9.49 -9.15
CA ARG A 130 -6.70 10.01 -9.68
C ARG A 130 -5.90 8.91 -10.37
N TYR A 131 -5.68 9.09 -11.66
CA TYR A 131 -4.68 8.37 -12.43
C TYR A 131 -3.39 9.20 -12.47
N GLY A 132 -2.23 8.54 -12.54
CA GLY A 132 -0.96 9.24 -12.70
C GLY A 132 0.23 8.31 -12.77
N THR A 133 1.40 8.87 -13.07
CA THR A 133 2.69 8.19 -12.89
C THR A 133 3.47 8.77 -11.72
N SER A 134 4.32 7.96 -11.08
CA SER A 134 5.10 8.37 -9.89
C SER A 134 4.24 8.78 -8.69
N LEU A 135 4.82 9.39 -7.65
CA LEU A 135 4.10 9.85 -6.45
C LEU A 135 3.45 11.21 -6.69
N ASN A 136 4.24 12.17 -7.17
CA ASN A 136 3.81 13.52 -7.54
C ASN A 136 4.61 14.04 -8.74
N GLN A 137 4.10 13.82 -9.95
CA GLN A 137 4.70 14.24 -11.23
C GLN A 137 5.22 15.69 -11.28
N ARG A 138 4.60 16.61 -10.54
CA ARG A 138 4.98 18.03 -10.54
C ARG A 138 6.15 18.34 -9.61
N LYS A 139 6.36 17.54 -8.58
CA LYS A 139 7.39 17.77 -7.53
C LYS A 139 8.53 16.76 -7.59
N ASP A 140 8.30 15.59 -8.18
CA ASP A 140 9.26 14.51 -8.17
C ASP A 140 10.48 14.86 -9.03
N SER A 141 11.65 14.90 -8.40
CA SER A 141 12.93 15.04 -9.09
C SER A 141 13.25 13.80 -9.92
N VAL A 142 12.93 12.62 -9.39
CA VAL A 142 13.05 11.29 -10.03
C VAL A 142 11.70 10.58 -9.98
N PHE A 143 11.24 10.07 -11.12
CA PHE A 143 9.96 9.39 -11.25
C PHE A 143 10.09 7.90 -10.93
N CYS A 144 9.02 7.34 -10.37
CA CYS A 144 8.92 5.90 -10.13
C CYS A 144 8.51 5.17 -11.41
N TRP A 145 8.98 3.94 -11.61
CA TRP A 145 8.56 3.08 -12.72
C TRP A 145 7.16 2.46 -12.47
N ARG A 146 6.15 3.32 -12.30
CA ARG A 146 4.79 2.94 -11.90
C ARG A 146 3.75 3.90 -12.47
N ASP A 147 2.67 3.33 -12.98
CA ASP A 147 1.40 4.02 -13.18
C ASP A 147 0.40 3.55 -12.11
N PHE A 148 -0.49 4.42 -11.67
CA PHE A 148 -1.48 4.06 -10.65
C PHE A 148 -2.85 4.66 -10.94
N LEU A 149 -3.88 4.03 -10.38
CA LEU A 149 -5.24 4.54 -10.27
C LEU A 149 -5.65 4.51 -8.79
N LYS A 150 -5.86 5.68 -8.22
CA LYS A 150 -6.40 5.90 -6.88
C LYS A 150 -7.92 6.06 -6.97
N LEU A 151 -8.63 5.37 -6.09
CA LEU A 151 -10.08 5.46 -5.92
C LEU A 151 -10.40 5.71 -4.45
N VAL A 152 -10.93 6.88 -4.11
CA VAL A 152 -11.53 7.12 -2.79
C VAL A 152 -12.78 6.24 -2.69
N CYS A 153 -12.97 5.57 -1.54
CA CYS A 153 -14.03 4.58 -1.35
C CYS A 153 -15.09 4.98 -0.32
N HIS A 154 -15.02 6.20 0.23
CA HIS A 154 -15.94 6.65 1.26
C HIS A 154 -16.43 8.10 1.08
N PRO A 155 -17.74 8.37 1.26
CA PRO A 155 -18.83 7.38 1.19
C PRO A 155 -18.93 6.88 -0.26
N LEU A 156 -19.14 5.57 -0.43
CA LEU A 156 -19.05 4.97 -1.76
C LEU A 156 -20.08 5.54 -2.74
N SER A 157 -21.29 5.89 -2.25
CA SER A 157 -22.35 6.52 -3.03
C SER A 157 -21.91 7.80 -3.75
N ASP A 158 -21.06 8.60 -3.12
CA ASP A 158 -20.73 9.95 -3.58
C ASP A 158 -19.56 9.90 -4.56
N VAL A 159 -18.66 8.94 -4.37
CA VAL A 159 -17.43 8.79 -5.16
C VAL A 159 -17.61 7.86 -6.37
N LEU A 160 -18.50 6.86 -6.30
CA LEU A 160 -18.73 5.89 -7.36
C LEU A 160 -19.11 6.50 -8.72
N PRO A 161 -19.89 7.59 -8.82
CA PRO A 161 -20.15 8.26 -10.09
C PRO A 161 -18.87 8.72 -10.81
N HIS A 162 -17.84 9.11 -10.06
CA HIS A 162 -16.56 9.62 -10.56
C HIS A 162 -15.61 8.51 -11.04
N TRP A 163 -15.82 7.26 -10.61
CA TRP A 163 -14.96 6.13 -10.95
C TRP A 163 -14.94 5.80 -12.45
N PRO A 164 -13.93 5.06 -12.94
CA PRO A 164 -13.89 4.65 -14.35
C PRO A 164 -15.13 3.87 -14.79
N SER A 165 -15.77 4.31 -15.88
CA SER A 165 -16.88 3.60 -16.54
C SER A 165 -16.39 2.67 -17.66
N CYS A 166 -15.08 2.66 -17.92
CA CYS A 166 -14.43 1.76 -18.86
C CYS A 166 -13.27 1.07 -18.14
N PRO A 167 -13.21 -0.27 -18.11
CA PRO A 167 -14.20 -1.22 -18.64
C PRO A 167 -15.60 -1.07 -18.02
N MET A 168 -16.65 -1.53 -18.71
CA MET A 168 -18.06 -1.28 -18.30
C MET A 168 -18.40 -1.83 -16.92
N ASP A 169 -17.78 -2.93 -16.53
CA ASP A 169 -17.93 -3.62 -15.25
C ASP A 169 -16.99 -3.10 -14.15
N PHE A 170 -16.10 -2.13 -14.46
CA PHE A 170 -15.09 -1.62 -13.52
C PHE A 170 -15.69 -1.12 -12.21
N LYS A 171 -16.74 -0.28 -12.29
CA LYS A 171 -17.37 0.31 -11.10
C LYS A 171 -17.91 -0.76 -10.16
N GLU A 172 -18.67 -1.71 -10.70
CA GLU A 172 -19.33 -2.74 -9.91
C GLU A 172 -18.33 -3.71 -9.26
N VAL A 173 -17.34 -4.15 -10.03
CA VAL A 173 -16.28 -5.04 -9.56
C VAL A 173 -15.43 -4.36 -8.48
N ALA A 174 -14.95 -3.15 -8.75
CA ALA A 174 -14.13 -2.41 -7.79
C ALA A 174 -14.93 -2.06 -6.52
N ALA A 175 -16.22 -1.74 -6.64
CA ALA A 175 -17.10 -1.45 -5.50
C ALA A 175 -17.33 -2.69 -4.64
N THR A 176 -17.50 -3.85 -5.26
CA THR A 176 -17.60 -5.13 -4.56
C THR A 176 -16.31 -5.43 -3.82
N TYR A 177 -15.17 -5.36 -4.50
CA TYR A 177 -13.86 -5.56 -3.87
C TYR A 177 -13.61 -4.58 -2.70
N ALA A 178 -13.93 -3.29 -2.86
CA ALA A 178 -13.79 -2.29 -1.81
C ALA A 178 -14.63 -2.62 -0.56
N ARG A 179 -15.85 -3.15 -0.73
CA ARG A 179 -16.71 -3.59 0.38
C ARG A 179 -16.13 -4.81 1.09
N GLU A 180 -15.66 -5.80 0.34
CA GLU A 180 -15.06 -7.02 0.89
C GLU A 180 -13.78 -6.72 1.67
N THR A 181 -12.86 -5.91 1.11
CA THR A 181 -11.63 -5.55 1.81
C THR A 181 -11.87 -4.63 3.00
N LYS A 182 -12.88 -3.74 2.92
CA LYS A 182 -13.33 -2.97 4.07
C LYS A 182 -13.82 -3.86 5.21
N TRP A 183 -14.63 -4.87 4.90
CA TRP A 183 -15.09 -5.83 5.90
C TRP A 183 -13.92 -6.57 6.55
N LEU A 184 -12.98 -7.09 5.75
CA LEU A 184 -11.80 -7.80 6.26
C LEU A 184 -10.94 -6.88 7.13
N PHE A 185 -10.72 -5.64 6.71
CA PHE A 185 -10.02 -4.63 7.49
C PHE A 185 -10.63 -4.40 8.88
N ILE A 186 -11.96 -4.27 8.97
CA ILE A 186 -12.64 -4.09 10.25
C ILE A 186 -12.42 -5.30 11.16
N ARG A 187 -12.49 -6.52 10.62
CA ARG A 187 -12.27 -7.75 11.40
C ARG A 187 -10.82 -7.93 11.87
N ILE A 188 -9.85 -7.57 11.04
CA ILE A 188 -8.43 -7.55 11.44
C ILE A 188 -8.22 -6.46 12.52
N THR A 189 -8.89 -5.32 12.40
CA THR A 189 -8.82 -4.23 13.39
C THR A 189 -9.38 -4.67 14.75
N GLU A 190 -10.52 -5.38 14.77
CA GLU A 190 -11.05 -6.00 16.01
C GLU A 190 -9.99 -6.90 16.67
N ALA A 191 -9.36 -7.79 15.91
CA ALA A 191 -8.32 -8.68 16.41
C ALA A 191 -7.08 -7.92 16.92
N ILE A 192 -6.68 -6.83 16.25
CA ILE A 192 -5.58 -5.95 16.67
C ILE A 192 -5.91 -5.23 17.98
N LEU A 193 -7.13 -4.74 18.14
CA LEU A 193 -7.55 -4.06 19.37
C LEU A 193 -7.59 -5.05 20.55
N GLU A 194 -8.03 -6.28 20.32
CA GLU A 194 -7.99 -7.36 21.31
C GLU A 194 -6.56 -7.75 21.69
N SER A 195 -5.67 -7.93 20.70
CA SER A 195 -4.27 -8.26 20.97
C SER A 195 -3.50 -7.14 21.65
N LEU A 196 -3.95 -5.89 21.52
CA LEU A 196 -3.43 -4.75 22.29
C LEU A 196 -4.00 -4.66 23.71
N GLY A 197 -5.01 -5.46 24.06
CA GLY A 197 -5.73 -5.41 25.33
C GLY A 197 -6.70 -4.22 25.43
N LEU A 198 -7.07 -3.63 24.28
CA LEU A 198 -8.00 -2.51 24.19
C LEU A 198 -9.45 -2.94 23.99
N TRP A 199 -9.63 -4.18 23.54
CA TRP A 199 -10.92 -4.82 23.31
C TRP A 199 -11.01 -6.05 24.21
N GLY A 200 -12.13 -6.19 24.93
CA GLY A 200 -12.35 -7.33 25.81
C GLY A 200 -12.50 -8.62 25.01
N ALA A 201 -11.62 -9.59 25.23
CA ALA A 201 -11.81 -10.94 24.72
C ALA A 201 -13.10 -11.53 25.33
N THR A 202 -14.00 -12.05 24.48
CA THR A 202 -14.95 -13.11 24.85
C THR A 202 -15.96 -12.84 25.98
N THR A 203 -16.76 -11.78 25.86
CA THR A 203 -18.13 -11.82 26.39
C THR A 203 -19.10 -11.49 25.25
N GLU A 204 -20.25 -12.17 25.21
CA GLU A 204 -21.31 -11.99 24.21
C GLU A 204 -21.89 -10.56 24.16
N GLU A 205 -21.33 -9.63 24.93
CA GLU A 205 -21.67 -8.22 24.98
C GLU A 205 -20.48 -7.41 24.45
N LYS A 206 -20.48 -7.15 23.13
CA LYS A 206 -19.77 -5.99 22.59
C LYS A 206 -20.21 -4.76 23.38
N THR A 207 -19.28 -4.02 23.94
CA THR A 207 -19.64 -2.81 24.69
C THR A 207 -19.97 -1.68 23.72
N GLU A 208 -20.75 -0.68 24.16
CA GLU A 208 -20.97 0.52 23.36
C GLU A 208 -19.65 1.25 23.03
N GLU A 209 -18.63 1.15 23.90
CA GLU A 209 -17.29 1.71 23.68
C GLU A 209 -16.57 1.02 22.51
N ASP A 210 -16.68 -0.30 22.42
CA ASP A 210 -16.07 -1.11 21.36
C ASP A 210 -16.64 -0.74 19.97
N ASP A 211 -17.96 -0.59 19.89
CA ASP A 211 -18.64 -0.17 18.68
C ASP A 211 -18.27 1.28 18.29
N GLU A 212 -18.09 2.17 19.27
CA GLU A 212 -17.68 3.55 19.01
C GLU A 212 -16.25 3.66 18.46
N ILE A 213 -15.32 2.80 18.92
CA ILE A 213 -13.97 2.74 18.35
C ILE A 213 -14.03 2.27 16.88
N LEU A 214 -14.81 1.23 16.57
CA LEU A 214 -14.94 0.77 15.18
C LEU A 214 -15.62 1.77 14.27
N LYS A 215 -16.54 2.60 14.80
CA LYS A 215 -17.18 3.65 14.00
C LYS A 215 -16.19 4.63 13.42
N GLN A 216 -15.11 4.94 14.14
CA GLN A 216 -14.02 5.79 13.64
C GLN A 216 -13.31 5.19 12.42
N PHE A 217 -13.40 3.88 12.24
CA PHE A 217 -12.82 3.16 11.13
C PHE A 217 -13.81 2.91 9.99
N HIS A 218 -15.06 3.41 10.01
CA HIS A 218 -15.99 3.20 8.89
C HIS A 218 -15.59 3.95 7.62
N ASP A 219 -14.84 5.05 7.76
CA ASP A 219 -14.51 5.92 6.64
C ASP A 219 -13.03 5.76 6.26
N GLY A 220 -12.44 6.74 5.57
CA GLY A 220 -10.98 6.82 5.38
C GLY A 220 -10.35 5.70 4.54
N SER A 221 -11.13 5.03 3.68
CA SER A 221 -10.66 3.94 2.82
C SER A 221 -10.47 4.38 1.37
N GLN A 222 -9.41 3.86 0.75
CA GLN A 222 -9.10 4.10 -0.65
C GLN A 222 -8.45 2.86 -1.28
N LEU A 223 -8.70 2.64 -2.57
CA LEU A 223 -7.97 1.67 -3.36
C LEU A 223 -6.86 2.35 -4.15
N MET A 224 -5.71 1.69 -4.26
CA MET A 224 -4.60 2.08 -5.11
C MET A 224 -4.25 0.90 -6.01
N VAL A 225 -4.69 0.97 -7.27
CA VAL A 225 -4.33 -0.01 -8.30
C VAL A 225 -3.01 0.43 -8.91
N ASN A 226 -1.98 -0.41 -8.84
CA ASN A 226 -0.64 -0.10 -9.30
C ASN A 226 -0.25 -1.01 -10.46
N CYS A 227 0.27 -0.43 -11.54
CA CYS A 227 0.78 -1.13 -12.71
C CYS A 227 2.27 -0.81 -12.89
N PHE A 228 3.07 -1.86 -12.98
CA PHE A 228 4.51 -1.81 -13.20
C PHE A 228 4.83 -2.56 -14.50
N PRO A 229 4.93 -1.88 -15.65
CA PRO A 229 5.34 -2.51 -16.90
C PRO A 229 6.77 -3.07 -16.83
N PRO A 230 7.15 -4.00 -17.71
CA PRO A 230 8.54 -4.44 -17.81
C PRO A 230 9.50 -3.26 -17.99
N CYS A 231 10.60 -3.28 -17.25
CA CYS A 231 11.58 -2.20 -17.22
C CYS A 231 12.86 -2.60 -17.97
N PRO A 232 13.35 -1.83 -18.95
CA PRO A 232 14.55 -2.19 -19.71
C PRO A 232 15.83 -2.18 -18.87
N GLU A 233 15.90 -1.30 -17.86
CA GLU A 233 17.08 -1.14 -16.98
C GLU A 233 16.65 -1.15 -15.49
N PRO A 234 16.19 -2.30 -14.96
CA PRO A 234 15.58 -2.39 -13.64
C PRO A 234 16.53 -2.02 -12.49
N ASP A 235 17.84 -2.17 -12.69
CA ASP A 235 18.87 -1.82 -11.70
C ASP A 235 19.06 -0.31 -11.51
N LEU A 236 18.44 0.51 -12.36
CA LEU A 236 18.55 1.97 -12.32
C LEU A 236 17.35 2.67 -11.67
N THR A 237 16.27 1.94 -11.37
CA THR A 237 15.01 2.52 -10.92
C THR A 237 14.27 1.64 -9.92
N LEU A 238 13.15 2.14 -9.41
CA LEU A 238 12.23 1.42 -8.54
C LEU A 238 10.81 1.67 -9.01
N GLY A 239 9.95 0.67 -8.86
CA GLY A 239 8.50 0.84 -9.02
C GLY A 239 7.94 1.74 -7.92
N MET A 240 8.47 1.64 -6.71
CA MET A 240 8.24 2.61 -5.63
C MET A 240 9.48 2.74 -4.75
N PRO A 241 9.86 3.95 -4.34
CA PRO A 241 10.97 4.17 -3.41
C PRO A 241 10.64 3.65 -2.01
N PRO A 242 11.65 3.53 -1.13
CA PRO A 242 11.44 3.26 0.29
C PRO A 242 10.44 4.24 0.93
N HIS A 243 9.37 3.72 1.51
CA HIS A 243 8.34 4.48 2.22
C HIS A 243 7.67 3.61 3.29
N SER A 244 6.96 4.24 4.22
CA SER A 244 5.94 3.59 5.04
C SER A 244 4.56 4.12 4.65
N ASP A 245 3.52 3.36 4.99
CA ASP A 245 2.16 3.72 4.61
C ASP A 245 1.54 4.71 5.59
N TYR A 246 1.06 5.84 5.05
CA TYR A 246 0.20 6.74 5.79
C TYR A 246 -1.20 6.13 5.91
N GLY A 247 -1.55 5.64 7.09
CA GLY A 247 -2.82 4.97 7.35
C GLY A 247 -2.73 4.01 8.53
N PHE A 248 -3.79 3.26 8.77
CA PHE A 248 -3.85 2.28 9.87
C PHE A 248 -3.39 0.90 9.42
N LEU A 249 -3.99 0.38 8.34
CA LEU A 249 -3.60 -0.89 7.72
C LEU A 249 -3.68 -0.80 6.19
N THR A 250 -2.81 -1.53 5.53
CA THR A 250 -2.88 -1.78 4.09
C THR A 250 -3.12 -3.26 3.84
N LEU A 251 -4.11 -3.58 3.02
CA LEU A 251 -4.39 -4.94 2.51
C LEU A 251 -3.97 -4.98 1.04
N LEU A 252 -2.82 -5.58 0.75
CA LEU A 252 -2.23 -5.68 -0.57
C LEU A 252 -2.59 -7.01 -1.23
N LEU A 253 -3.36 -6.92 -2.31
CA LEU A 253 -3.50 -7.98 -3.30
C LEU A 253 -2.40 -7.83 -4.35
N GLN A 254 -1.66 -8.90 -4.62
CA GLN A 254 -0.61 -8.93 -5.64
C GLN A 254 -0.75 -10.15 -6.53
N ASP A 255 -0.25 -10.04 -7.76
CA ASP A 255 -0.10 -11.17 -8.68
C ASP A 255 1.09 -12.06 -8.28
N GLU A 256 1.43 -13.03 -9.14
CA GLU A 256 2.54 -13.96 -8.92
C GLU A 256 3.92 -13.34 -9.23
N VAL A 257 3.99 -12.06 -9.60
CA VAL A 257 5.24 -11.40 -9.95
C VAL A 257 5.83 -10.73 -8.71
N GLU A 258 7.02 -11.18 -8.33
CA GLU A 258 7.78 -10.57 -7.23
C GLU A 258 8.04 -9.08 -7.48
N GLY A 259 8.04 -8.31 -6.41
CA GLY A 259 8.33 -6.88 -6.48
C GLY A 259 8.38 -6.19 -5.12
N LEU A 260 7.54 -6.61 -4.18
CA LEU A 260 7.53 -6.05 -2.83
C LEU A 260 8.79 -6.45 -2.05
N GLN A 261 9.46 -5.46 -1.47
CA GLN A 261 10.54 -5.65 -0.50
C GLN A 261 10.25 -4.88 0.78
N ILE A 262 10.49 -5.50 1.93
CA ILE A 262 10.40 -4.87 3.25
C ILE A 262 11.78 -4.70 3.88
N GLN A 263 11.96 -3.67 4.71
CA GLN A 263 13.19 -3.47 5.46
C GLN A 263 13.10 -4.18 6.81
N TYR A 264 13.83 -5.27 6.96
CA TYR A 264 13.85 -6.06 8.20
C TYR A 264 15.30 -6.25 8.67
N LYS A 265 15.56 -5.89 9.94
CA LYS A 265 16.90 -5.95 10.56
C LYS A 265 18.00 -5.32 9.70
N GLY A 266 17.69 -4.15 9.11
CA GLY A 266 18.62 -3.37 8.26
C GLY A 266 18.83 -3.91 6.84
N LYS A 267 18.13 -4.98 6.44
CA LYS A 267 18.22 -5.58 5.11
C LYS A 267 16.90 -5.44 4.36
N TRP A 268 16.99 -5.32 3.04
CA TRP A 268 15.83 -5.41 2.16
C TRP A 268 15.53 -6.86 1.86
N ILE A 269 14.31 -7.31 2.14
CA ILE A 269 13.88 -8.69 1.95
C ILE A 269 12.69 -8.75 1.02
N THR A 270 12.78 -9.59 -0.01
CA THR A 270 11.68 -9.85 -0.95
C THR A 270 10.59 -10.67 -0.27
N VAL A 271 9.34 -10.21 -0.41
CA VAL A 271 8.14 -10.92 0.03
C VAL A 271 7.71 -11.85 -1.11
N GLU A 272 7.71 -13.16 -0.85
CA GLU A 272 7.21 -14.16 -1.79
C GLU A 272 5.69 -14.03 -1.94
N PRO A 273 5.15 -13.90 -3.18
CA PRO A 273 3.72 -13.95 -3.41
C PRO A 273 3.12 -15.29 -2.99
N MET A 274 2.02 -15.25 -2.24
CA MET A 274 1.25 -16.44 -1.87
C MET A 274 -0.13 -16.39 -2.55
N PRO A 275 -0.52 -17.45 -3.29
CA PRO A 275 -1.84 -17.51 -3.91
C PRO A 275 -2.98 -17.39 -2.90
N ASN A 276 -4.08 -16.73 -3.31
CA ASN A 276 -5.30 -16.56 -2.50
C ASN A 276 -5.02 -16.00 -1.09
N SER A 277 -4.14 -15.00 -1.01
CA SER A 277 -3.80 -14.33 0.24
C SER A 277 -3.71 -12.82 0.04
N PHE A 278 -3.72 -12.10 1.16
CA PHE A 278 -3.34 -10.69 1.21
C PHE A 278 -2.04 -10.54 1.99
N VAL A 279 -1.12 -9.71 1.49
CA VAL A 279 -0.07 -9.16 2.35
C VAL A 279 -0.69 -7.99 3.10
N VAL A 280 -0.62 -8.01 4.42
CA VAL A 280 -1.13 -6.95 5.29
C VAL A 280 0.02 -6.28 6.00
N ASN A 281 0.02 -4.95 6.05
CA ASN A 281 1.01 -4.20 6.81
C ASN A 281 0.40 -3.12 7.70
N VAL A 282 1.10 -2.90 8.81
CA VAL A 282 0.87 -1.82 9.76
C VAL A 282 1.27 -0.50 9.10
N GLY A 283 0.37 0.48 9.16
CA GLY A 283 0.65 1.86 8.74
C GLY A 283 1.04 2.76 9.90
N ASP A 284 1.48 3.97 9.58
CA ASP A 284 1.96 4.97 10.53
C ASP A 284 0.93 5.31 11.63
N HIS A 285 -0.37 5.33 11.30
CA HIS A 285 -1.42 5.61 12.29
C HIS A 285 -1.56 4.50 13.32
N LEU A 286 -1.40 3.24 12.95
CA LEU A 286 -1.45 2.14 13.91
C LEU A 286 -0.18 2.10 14.77
N GLU A 287 1.00 2.44 14.24
CA GLU A 287 2.18 2.61 15.08
C GLU A 287 1.98 3.74 16.11
N ILE A 288 1.48 4.91 15.69
CA ILE A 288 1.17 6.03 16.59
C ILE A 288 0.12 5.60 17.63
N PHE A 289 -1.00 5.04 17.18
CA PHE A 289 -2.11 4.62 18.05
C PHE A 289 -1.68 3.59 19.09
N SER A 290 -0.86 2.61 18.68
CA SER A 290 -0.31 1.58 19.58
C SER A 290 0.85 2.07 20.46
N ASN A 291 1.13 3.38 20.45
CA ASN A 291 2.25 4.03 21.13
C ASN A 291 3.59 3.33 20.83
N GLY A 292 3.81 2.94 19.57
CA GLY A 292 5.03 2.32 19.11
C GLY A 292 5.16 0.82 19.40
N ARG A 293 4.10 0.13 19.85
CA ARG A 293 4.12 -1.33 19.99
C ARG A 293 4.18 -2.00 18.61
N TYR A 294 3.21 -1.71 17.74
CA TYR A 294 3.15 -2.26 16.38
C TYR A 294 3.93 -1.39 15.41
N LYS A 295 4.60 -2.02 14.43
CA LYS A 295 5.65 -1.36 13.63
C LYS A 295 5.21 -1.07 12.21
N SER A 296 5.19 0.21 11.86
CA SER A 296 5.13 0.67 10.47
C SER A 296 6.51 0.56 9.84
N VAL A 297 6.66 -0.34 8.88
CA VAL A 297 7.97 -0.73 8.33
C VAL A 297 8.18 -0.15 6.94
N LEU A 298 9.41 0.33 6.70
CA LEU A 298 9.81 0.79 5.37
C LEU A 298 9.74 -0.37 4.37
N HIS A 299 9.09 -0.12 3.25
CA HIS A 299 8.97 -1.05 2.15
C HIS A 299 9.17 -0.32 0.81
N ARG A 300 9.49 -1.08 -0.24
CA ARG A 300 9.72 -0.57 -1.59
C ARG A 300 9.24 -1.57 -2.62
N VAL A 301 9.14 -1.15 -3.87
CA VAL A 301 8.79 -2.05 -4.98
C VAL A 301 9.89 -2.01 -6.04
N PHE A 302 10.53 -3.15 -6.28
CA PHE A 302 11.45 -3.30 -7.41
C PHE A 302 10.69 -3.69 -8.69
N VAL A 303 11.33 -3.50 -9.83
CA VAL A 303 10.78 -3.84 -11.15
C VAL A 303 11.70 -4.84 -11.85
N ASN A 304 11.18 -5.47 -12.90
CA ASN A 304 11.90 -6.51 -13.64
C ASN A 304 11.76 -6.30 -15.15
N PRO A 305 12.62 -6.90 -15.98
CA PRO A 305 12.61 -6.67 -17.42
C PRO A 305 11.67 -7.61 -18.19
N ALA A 306 11.07 -8.60 -17.54
CA ALA A 306 10.42 -9.73 -18.21
C ALA A 306 8.89 -9.68 -18.14
N LYS A 307 8.32 -9.35 -16.98
CA LYS A 307 6.88 -9.45 -16.70
C LYS A 307 6.35 -8.17 -16.08
N ALA A 308 5.20 -7.71 -16.58
CA ALA A 308 4.44 -6.67 -15.92
C ALA A 308 3.96 -7.20 -14.55
N ARG A 309 3.92 -6.32 -13.56
CA ARG A 309 3.35 -6.59 -12.24
C ARG A 309 2.13 -5.69 -12.02
N LEU A 310 1.07 -6.26 -11.46
CA LEU A 310 -0.11 -5.55 -11.01
C LEU A 310 -0.35 -5.81 -9.51
N SER A 311 -0.75 -4.78 -8.78
CA SER A 311 -1.19 -4.96 -7.39
C SER A 311 -2.25 -3.95 -6.99
N VAL A 312 -3.18 -4.36 -6.12
CA VAL A 312 -4.24 -3.51 -5.58
C VAL A 312 -4.04 -3.36 -4.08
N ALA A 313 -3.63 -2.19 -3.64
CA ALA A 313 -3.53 -1.87 -2.22
C ALA A 313 -4.86 -1.26 -1.73
N SER A 314 -5.50 -1.90 -0.77
CA SER A 314 -6.64 -1.33 -0.03
C SER A 314 -6.09 -0.66 1.22
N LEU A 315 -6.07 0.67 1.21
CA LEU A 315 -5.49 1.52 2.25
C LEU A 315 -6.63 1.95 3.17
N HIS A 316 -6.54 1.58 4.44
CA HIS A 316 -7.58 1.83 5.43
C HIS A 316 -7.05 2.63 6.61
N SER A 317 -7.82 3.62 7.03
CA SER A 317 -7.47 4.55 8.11
C SER A 317 -8.74 5.14 8.72
N LEU A 318 -8.57 5.97 9.75
CA LEU A 318 -9.57 6.93 10.20
C LEU A 318 -9.85 7.99 9.11
N PRO A 319 -11.03 8.64 9.12
CA PRO A 319 -11.33 9.75 8.23
C PRO A 319 -10.28 10.88 8.29
N PHE A 320 -10.10 11.61 7.19
CA PHE A 320 -9.05 12.64 7.08
C PHE A 320 -9.22 13.83 8.04
N TYR A 321 -10.41 14.03 8.59
CA TYR A 321 -10.68 15.08 9.59
C TYR A 321 -10.41 14.62 11.04
N CYS A 322 -10.09 13.35 11.26
CA CYS A 322 -9.79 12.83 12.59
C CYS A 322 -8.33 13.08 12.97
N MET A 323 -8.12 13.41 14.25
CA MET A 323 -6.81 13.38 14.89
C MET A 323 -6.46 11.94 15.25
N VAL A 324 -5.20 11.56 15.06
CA VAL A 324 -4.63 10.27 15.46
C VAL A 324 -3.55 10.52 16.49
N GLY A 325 -3.63 9.81 17.61
CA GLY A 325 -2.67 9.89 18.71
C GLY A 325 -2.53 8.55 19.43
N PRO A 326 -1.49 8.39 20.27
CA PRO A 326 -1.34 7.23 21.14
C PRO A 326 -2.59 7.01 22.00
N SER A 327 -3.11 5.78 22.01
CA SER A 327 -4.23 5.39 22.87
C SER A 327 -3.87 5.62 24.33
N PRO A 328 -4.66 6.36 25.12
CA PRO A 328 -4.38 6.60 26.53
C PRO A 328 -4.23 5.32 27.35
N LYS A 329 -4.95 4.25 26.98
CA LYS A 329 -4.88 2.92 27.63
C LYS A 329 -3.53 2.20 27.39
N LEU A 330 -2.69 2.67 26.46
CA LEU A 330 -1.36 2.12 26.14
C LEU A 330 -0.20 3.01 26.61
N ILE A 331 -0.50 4.02 27.43
CA ILE A 331 0.47 4.95 27.99
C ILE A 331 0.54 4.71 29.50
N ASP A 332 1.73 4.39 30.00
CA ASP A 332 1.98 4.22 31.43
C ASP A 332 3.41 4.67 31.78
N GLN A 333 3.84 4.41 33.01
CA GLN A 333 5.20 4.78 33.46
C GLN A 333 6.31 4.01 32.74
N VAL A 334 6.04 2.78 32.28
CA VAL A 334 6.98 1.90 31.58
C VAL A 334 7.00 2.18 30.08
N ASN A 335 5.85 2.52 29.50
CA ASN A 335 5.68 2.94 28.10
C ASN A 335 5.08 4.36 28.05
N PRO A 336 5.89 5.42 28.35
CA PRO A 336 5.41 6.80 28.29
C PRO A 336 5.00 7.16 26.87
N ARG A 337 4.30 8.28 26.71
CA ARG A 337 3.86 8.76 25.39
C ARG A 337 5.06 8.98 24.45
N ARG A 338 5.07 8.33 23.29
CA ARG A 338 6.19 8.35 22.32
C ARG A 338 5.94 9.17 21.08
N TYR A 339 4.69 9.53 20.78
CA TYR A 339 4.32 10.25 19.56
C TYR A 339 3.45 11.47 19.87
N LYS A 340 3.60 12.52 19.07
CA LYS A 340 2.66 13.65 18.99
C LYS A 340 1.39 13.21 18.27
N ASP A 341 0.29 13.90 18.55
CA ASP A 341 -0.93 13.73 17.74
C ASP A 341 -0.66 14.24 16.31
N THR A 342 -1.42 13.73 15.35
CA THR A 342 -1.32 14.11 13.95
C THR A 342 -2.66 14.03 13.24
N ASP A 343 -2.80 14.74 12.13
CA ASP A 343 -3.94 14.67 11.21
C ASP A 343 -3.48 14.67 9.74
N PHE A 344 -4.43 14.71 8.83
CA PHE A 344 -4.16 14.76 7.40
C PHE A 344 -3.53 16.09 6.95
N ALA A 345 -3.91 17.21 7.58
CA ALA A 345 -3.33 18.51 7.27
C ALA A 345 -1.82 18.53 7.57
N THR A 346 -1.43 18.05 8.75
CA THR A 346 -0.04 17.88 9.18
C THR A 346 0.74 16.99 8.21
N PHE A 347 0.11 15.90 7.72
CA PHE A 347 0.72 15.04 6.72
C PHE A 347 0.94 15.78 5.40
N LEU A 348 -0.07 16.48 4.86
CA LEU A 348 0.07 17.26 3.64
C LEU A 348 1.16 18.34 3.75
N GLU A 349 1.23 19.03 4.90
CA GLU A 349 2.29 19.99 5.20
C GLU A 349 3.67 19.32 5.18
N TYR A 350 3.80 18.15 5.80
CA TYR A 350 5.04 17.37 5.79
C TYR A 350 5.49 17.01 4.37
N ILE A 351 4.59 16.43 3.55
CA ILE A 351 4.92 16.03 2.17
C ILE A 351 5.24 17.27 1.31
N SER A 352 4.63 18.41 1.62
CA SER A 352 4.87 19.65 0.88
C SER A 352 6.19 20.34 1.23
N SER A 353 6.68 20.16 2.46
CA SER A 353 7.87 20.82 3.02
C SER A 353 9.15 19.99 2.92
N CYS A 354 9.04 18.67 2.81
CA CYS A 354 10.20 17.78 2.77
C CYS A 354 10.68 17.51 1.33
N GLU A 355 11.99 17.58 1.11
CA GLU A 355 12.60 16.83 0.02
C GLU A 355 12.38 15.33 0.30
N PRO A 356 11.96 14.51 -0.69
CA PRO A 356 11.57 13.11 -0.51
C PRO A 356 12.66 12.16 0.05
N LYS A 357 13.84 12.68 0.39
CA LYS A 357 15.08 11.90 0.53
C LYS A 357 15.51 11.58 1.97
N LYS A 358 14.91 12.14 3.03
CA LYS A 358 15.60 12.11 4.34
C LYS A 358 14.82 11.71 5.59
N LYS A 359 13.48 11.76 5.63
CA LYS A 359 12.73 11.38 6.83
C LYS A 359 11.45 10.62 6.48
N ASN A 360 11.11 9.63 7.30
CA ASN A 360 9.77 9.06 7.35
C ASN A 360 8.88 10.06 8.13
N PHE A 361 7.65 10.31 7.66
CA PHE A 361 6.66 11.14 8.35
C PHE A 361 6.51 10.76 9.83
N LEU A 362 6.48 9.46 10.11
CA LEU A 362 6.41 8.88 11.45
C LEU A 362 7.53 9.38 12.38
N GLU A 363 8.76 9.50 11.89
CA GLU A 363 9.90 10.03 12.66
C GLU A 363 9.69 11.50 13.05
N SER A 364 8.98 12.27 12.22
CA SER A 364 8.66 13.68 12.54
C SER A 364 7.68 13.81 13.71
N ARG A 365 6.95 12.73 14.04
CA ARG A 365 5.95 12.69 15.10
C ARG A 365 6.51 12.15 16.43
N LYS A 366 7.69 11.52 16.44
CA LYS A 366 8.29 11.00 17.68
C LYS A 366 8.61 12.12 18.67
N LEU A 367 8.33 11.86 19.93
CA LEU A 367 8.75 12.67 21.07
C LEU A 367 10.17 12.23 21.45
N THR A 368 11.05 13.22 21.64
CA THR A 368 12.46 13.05 22.04
C THR A 368 12.60 12.87 23.53
#